data_AF-A0A2P5MPN1-F1
#
_entry.id   AF-A0A2P5MPN1-F1
#
_cell.length_a   1.000
_cell.length_b   1.000
_cell.length_c   1.000
_cell.angle_alpha   90.00
_cell.angle_beta   90.00
_cell.angle_gamma   90.00
#
_symmetry.space_group_name_H-M   'P 1'
#
loop_
_entity.id
_entity.type
_entity.pdbx_description
1 polymer ?
#
loop_
_entity_poly.entity_id
_entity_poly.type
_entity_poly.pdbx_seq_one_letter_code
_entity_poly.pdbx_strand_id
1 'polypeptide(L)'
;TDFKDILGFNIQSEAVRACLLMASGLILMAALVACYWLVNSKMGRVITAIRDQESRVRFLGYRVEMFKLWVFVFAAMLAGIAGALYVPQVGIINPSEFSPLNSLEIVIWVAVGGRGTLYGAIIGAVLVNFSKTVLTGLLPEIWLFSLGAIFVLVTVFLPDGIAGLWLRRKERAA
;
A
#
# COMPACT_ATOMS: atom_id res chain seq x y z
N THR A 1 11.48 10.30 26.86
CA THR A 1 11.66 11.19 25.71
C THR A 1 10.28 11.62 25.27
N ASP A 2 9.85 12.78 25.76
CA ASP A 2 8.45 13.22 25.78
C ASP A 2 8.09 13.81 24.40
N PHE A 3 7.30 13.09 23.59
CA PHE A 3 6.73 13.59 22.32
C PHE A 3 5.54 14.52 22.63
N LYS A 4 5.73 15.53 23.49
CA LYS A 4 4.67 16.48 23.79
C LYS A 4 4.54 17.54 22.70
N ASP A 5 5.65 17.95 22.07
CA ASP A 5 5.67 19.08 21.15
C ASP A 5 6.35 18.77 19.81
N ILE A 6 5.72 19.16 18.70
CA ILE A 6 6.35 19.26 17.38
C ILE A 6 6.52 20.76 17.08
N LEU A 7 7.76 21.22 16.88
CA LEU A 7 8.08 22.61 16.54
C LEU A 7 7.51 23.66 17.53
N GLY A 8 7.30 23.27 18.80
CA GLY A 8 6.75 24.14 19.85
C GLY A 8 5.22 24.10 20.01
N PHE A 9 4.52 23.25 19.26
CA PHE A 9 3.07 23.02 19.40
C PHE A 9 2.77 21.63 19.97
N ASN A 10 1.87 21.58 20.95
CA ASN A 10 1.49 20.34 21.63
C ASN A 10 0.74 19.39 20.67
N ILE A 11 1.23 18.15 20.53
CA ILE A 11 0.66 17.10 19.66
C ILE A 11 -0.76 16.68 20.11
N GLN A 12 -1.13 16.96 21.35
CA GLN A 12 -2.47 16.70 21.88
C GLN A 12 -3.49 17.81 21.54
N SER A 13 -3.05 18.93 20.97
CA SER A 13 -3.96 19.96 20.47
C SER A 13 -4.76 19.46 19.27
N GLU A 14 -6.08 19.65 19.29
CA GLU A 14 -6.98 19.27 18.20
C GLU A 14 -6.53 19.86 16.86
N ALA A 15 -5.98 21.08 16.87
CA ALA A 15 -5.47 21.76 15.67
C ALA A 15 -4.25 21.05 15.05
N VAL A 16 -3.33 20.53 15.86
CA VAL A 16 -2.12 19.84 15.37
C VAL A 16 -2.50 18.48 14.80
N ARG A 17 -3.40 17.74 15.47
CA ARG A 17 -3.93 16.47 14.94
C ARG A 17 -4.69 16.67 13.64
N ALA A 18 -5.54 17.69 13.55
CA ALA A 18 -6.25 18.02 12.32
C ALA A 18 -5.29 18.36 11.18
N CYS A 19 -4.24 19.15 11.45
CA CYS A 19 -3.21 19.49 10.47
C CYS A 19 -2.44 18.25 9.99
N LEU A 20 -2.06 17.34 10.90
CA LEU A 20 -1.39 16.08 10.55
C LEU A 20 -2.29 15.16 9.70
N LEU A 21 -3.58 15.06 10.02
CA LEU A 21 -4.52 14.27 9.24
C LEU A 21 -4.76 14.88 7.84
N MET A 22 -4.89 16.21 7.75
CA MET A 22 -4.99 16.91 6.47
C MET A 22 -3.73 16.73 5.63
N ALA A 23 -2.54 16.85 6.24
CA ALA A 23 -1.26 16.62 5.57
C ALA A 23 -1.14 15.18 5.04
N SER A 24 -1.51 14.18 5.85
CA SER A 24 -1.55 12.78 5.39
C SER A 24 -2.54 12.56 4.25
N GLY A 25 -3.73 13.16 4.31
CA GLY A 25 -4.71 13.09 3.23
C GLY A 25 -4.18 13.70 1.93
N LEU A 26 -3.57 14.89 2.01
CA LEU A 26 -2.95 15.56 0.86
C LEU A 26 -1.80 14.76 0.27
N ILE A 27 -0.93 14.21 1.11
CA ILE A 27 0.22 13.41 0.67
C ILE A 27 -0.24 12.08 0.07
N LEU A 28 -1.27 11.44 0.63
CA LEU A 28 -1.88 10.24 0.05
C LEU A 28 -2.46 10.54 -1.33
N MET A 29 -3.20 11.64 -1.48
CA MET A 29 -3.72 12.07 -2.78
C MET A 29 -2.61 12.37 -3.78
N ALA A 30 -1.56 13.08 -3.36
CA ALA A 30 -0.40 13.37 -4.20
C ALA A 30 0.33 12.08 -4.63
N ALA A 31 0.51 11.13 -3.71
CA ALA A 31 1.12 9.83 -4.00
C ALA A 31 0.28 9.03 -5.00
N LEU A 32 -1.05 9.01 -4.85
CA LEU A 32 -1.95 8.34 -5.79
C LEU A 32 -1.90 8.96 -7.18
N VAL A 33 -1.92 10.29 -7.28
CA VAL A 33 -1.79 11.01 -8.56
C VAL A 33 -0.44 10.73 -9.21
N ALA A 34 0.65 10.79 -8.44
CA ALA A 34 2.00 10.50 -8.92
C ALA A 34 2.10 9.06 -9.44
N CYS A 35 1.57 8.08 -8.71
CA CYS A 35 1.54 6.69 -9.15
C CYS A 35 0.65 6.49 -10.39
N TYR A 36 -0.49 7.18 -10.47
CA TYR A 36 -1.38 7.12 -11.63
C TYR A 36 -0.71 7.67 -12.90
N TRP A 37 -0.01 8.80 -12.77
CA TRP A 37 0.78 9.38 -13.87
C TRP A 37 1.93 8.46 -14.28
N LEU A 38 2.62 7.86 -13.31
CA LEU A 38 3.72 6.94 -13.55
C LEU A 38 3.27 5.73 -14.37
N VAL A 39 2.16 5.10 -13.96
CA VAL A 39 1.61 3.90 -14.62
C VAL A 39 1.11 4.21 -16.04
N ASN A 40 0.49 5.38 -16.25
CA ASN A 40 0.02 5.79 -17.58
C ASN A 40 1.10 6.38 -18.50
N SER A 41 2.29 6.65 -17.96
CA SER A 41 3.40 7.21 -18.74
C SER A 41 4.05 6.17 -19.68
N LYS A 42 4.92 6.65 -20.57
CA LYS A 42 5.79 5.78 -21.39
C LYS A 42 6.62 4.83 -20.52
N MET A 43 7.08 5.30 -19.36
CA MET A 43 7.87 4.50 -18.42
C MET A 43 7.04 3.37 -17.81
N GLY A 44 5.78 3.65 -17.43
CA GLY A 44 4.86 2.64 -16.91
C GLY A 44 4.63 1.49 -17.90
N ARG A 45 4.49 1.79 -19.19
CA ARG A 45 4.38 0.76 -20.24
C ARG A 45 5.62 -0.12 -20.36
N VAL A 46 6.82 0.46 -20.24
CA VAL A 46 8.08 -0.31 -20.24
C VAL A 46 8.16 -1.21 -19.00
N ILE A 47 7.76 -0.72 -17.83
CA ILE A 47 7.72 -1.51 -16.59
C ILE A 47 6.75 -2.69 -16.72
N THR A 48 5.56 -2.48 -17.29
CA THR A 48 4.60 -3.55 -17.57
C THR A 48 5.18 -4.57 -18.55
N ALA A 49 5.87 -4.12 -19.61
CA ALA A 49 6.54 -5.03 -20.54
C ALA A 49 7.68 -5.84 -19.88
N ILE A 50 8.43 -5.23 -18.94
CA ILE A 50 9.45 -5.91 -18.14
C ILE A 50 8.81 -7.01 -17.29
N ARG A 51 7.66 -6.74 -16.68
CA ARG A 51 6.91 -7.71 -15.87
C ARG A 51 6.48 -8.92 -16.70
N ASP A 52 6.06 -8.71 -17.95
CA ASP A 52 5.55 -9.79 -18.79
C ASP A 52 6.69 -10.63 -19.39
N GLN A 53 7.69 -10.01 -20.03
CA GLN A 53 8.88 -10.69 -20.57
C GLN A 53 10.14 -9.83 -20.51
N GLU A 54 10.85 -9.91 -19.39
CA GLU A 54 12.13 -9.22 -19.16
C GLU A 54 13.17 -9.47 -20.27
N SER A 55 13.37 -10.72 -20.67
CA SER A 55 14.35 -11.09 -21.70
C SER A 55 14.10 -10.34 -23.02
N ARG A 56 12.83 -10.21 -23.43
CA ARG A 56 12.45 -9.48 -24.65
C ARG A 56 12.76 -7.99 -24.56
N VAL A 57 12.46 -7.36 -23.43
CA VAL A 57 12.74 -5.93 -23.23
C VAL A 57 14.24 -5.66 -23.27
N ARG A 58 15.05 -6.58 -22.73
CA ARG A 58 16.52 -6.49 -22.83
C ARG A 58 17.00 -6.61 -24.28
N PHE A 59 16.42 -7.50 -25.10
CA PHE A 59 16.76 -7.61 -26.53
C PHE A 59 16.40 -6.35 -27.33
N LEU A 60 15.38 -5.60 -26.91
CA LEU A 60 14.99 -4.32 -27.52
C LEU A 60 15.95 -3.16 -27.15
N GLY A 61 17.01 -3.42 -26.39
CA GLY A 61 18.03 -2.43 -26.01
C GLY A 61 17.70 -1.63 -24.75
N TYR A 62 16.62 -1.96 -24.03
CA TYR A 62 16.30 -1.32 -22.75
C TYR A 62 17.13 -1.92 -21.61
N ARG A 63 17.66 -1.05 -20.74
CA ARG A 63 18.37 -1.44 -19.51
C ARG A 63 17.37 -1.72 -18.39
N VAL A 64 16.92 -2.97 -18.30
CA VAL A 64 15.87 -3.42 -17.37
C VAL A 64 16.19 -3.10 -15.91
N GLU A 65 17.47 -3.23 -15.52
CA GLU A 65 17.98 -3.03 -14.17
C GLU A 65 17.71 -1.58 -13.70
N MET A 66 17.89 -0.61 -14.60
CA MET A 66 17.69 0.81 -14.31
C MET A 66 16.21 1.11 -14.02
N PHE A 67 15.29 0.53 -14.79
CA PHE A 67 13.85 0.71 -14.56
C PHE A 67 13.40 0.06 -13.26
N LYS A 68 13.89 -1.13 -12.93
CA LYS A 68 13.59 -1.80 -11.65
C LYS A 68 14.11 -0.99 -10.45
N LEU A 69 15.34 -0.50 -10.54
CA LEU A 69 15.93 0.34 -9.49
C LEU A 69 15.15 1.63 -9.31
N TRP A 70 14.77 2.31 -10.41
CA TRP A 70 13.96 3.53 -10.35
C TRP A 70 12.61 3.31 -9.66
N VAL A 71 11.88 2.25 -10.01
CA VAL A 71 10.60 1.92 -9.38
C VAL A 71 10.79 1.58 -7.90
N PHE A 72 11.84 0.84 -7.56
CA PHE A 72 12.16 0.52 -6.18
C PHE A 72 12.46 1.76 -5.35
N VAL A 73 13.29 2.67 -5.85
CA VAL A 73 13.61 3.95 -5.17
C VAL A 73 12.37 4.81 -5.03
N PHE A 74 11.53 4.89 -6.07
CA PHE A 74 10.28 5.62 -6.02
C PHE A 74 9.33 5.06 -4.95
N ALA A 75 9.15 3.74 -4.88
CA ALA A 75 8.35 3.10 -3.85
C ALA A 75 8.93 3.32 -2.44
N ALA A 76 10.26 3.25 -2.30
CA ALA A 76 10.95 3.50 -1.03
C ALA A 76 10.78 4.94 -0.54
N MET A 77 10.80 5.93 -1.44
CA MET A 77 10.51 7.32 -1.10
C MET A 77 9.08 7.48 -0.57
N LEU A 78 8.09 6.89 -1.23
CA LEU A 78 6.69 6.92 -0.75
C LEU A 78 6.53 6.23 0.60
N ALA A 79 7.17 5.08 0.81
CA ALA A 79 7.17 4.37 2.08
C ALA A 79 7.82 5.19 3.21
N GLY A 80 8.93 5.87 2.92
CA GLY A 80 9.61 6.75 3.88
C GLY A 80 8.75 7.94 4.30
N ILE A 81 8.07 8.59 3.34
CA ILE A 81 7.13 9.69 3.64
C ILE A 81 5.96 9.18 4.49
N ALA A 82 5.39 8.02 4.15
CA ALA A 82 4.31 7.40 4.93
C ALA A 82 4.74 7.11 6.38
N GLY A 83 5.93 6.56 6.58
CA GLY A 83 6.49 6.30 7.91
C GLY A 83 6.73 7.60 8.70
N ALA A 84 7.26 8.64 8.06
CA ALA A 84 7.50 9.93 8.71
C ALA A 84 6.22 10.61 9.21
N LEU A 85 5.10 10.43 8.50
CA LEU A 85 3.77 10.92 8.91
C LEU A 85 3.13 10.03 9.98
N TYR A 86 3.43 8.74 9.98
CA TYR A 86 2.84 7.78 10.92
C TYR A 86 3.34 7.99 12.36
N VAL A 87 4.64 8.24 12.55
CA VAL A 87 5.27 8.45 13.88
C VAL A 87 4.56 9.53 14.72
N PRO A 88 4.35 10.77 14.23
CA PRO A 88 3.70 11.82 15.02
C PRO A 88 2.20 11.56 15.26
N GLN A 89 1.55 10.74 14.43
CA GLN A 89 0.14 10.40 14.59
C GLN A 89 -0.09 9.36 15.69
N VAL A 90 0.78 8.35 15.75
CA VAL A 90 0.72 7.34 16.81
C VAL A 90 1.22 7.91 18.14
N GLY A 91 2.18 8.84 18.11
CA GLY A 91 2.64 9.57 19.30
C GLY A 91 3.40 8.73 20.33
N ILE A 92 3.47 7.41 20.12
CA ILE A 92 4.22 6.45 20.92
C ILE A 92 5.13 5.63 20.01
N ILE A 93 6.33 5.33 20.49
CA ILE A 93 7.22 4.37 19.82
C ILE A 93 6.96 3.01 20.44
N ASN A 94 6.36 2.11 19.66
CA ASN A 94 6.18 0.73 20.06
C ASN A 94 6.99 -0.20 19.14
N PRO A 95 8.00 -0.92 19.65
CA PRO A 95 8.81 -1.83 18.83
C PRO A 95 8.00 -2.99 18.24
N SER A 96 6.82 -3.33 18.78
CA SER A 96 5.93 -4.34 18.19
C SER A 96 5.43 -3.94 16.80
N GLU A 97 5.39 -2.64 16.49
CA GLU A 97 4.98 -2.16 15.15
C GLU A 97 5.95 -2.59 14.04
N PHE A 98 7.21 -2.85 14.38
CA PHE A 98 8.24 -3.32 13.46
C PHE A 98 8.30 -4.85 13.33
N SER A 99 7.31 -5.56 13.89
CA SER A 99 7.24 -7.01 13.77
C SER A 99 7.01 -7.46 12.31
N PRO A 100 7.52 -8.64 11.91
CA PRO A 100 7.27 -9.18 10.58
C PRO A 100 5.79 -9.35 10.23
N LEU A 101 4.94 -9.54 11.25
CA LEU A 101 3.50 -9.70 11.10
C LEU A 101 2.82 -8.46 10.49
N ASN A 102 3.22 -7.26 10.90
CA ASN A 102 2.68 -6.03 10.33
C ASN A 102 3.12 -5.84 8.87
N SER A 103 4.34 -6.25 8.53
CA SER A 103 4.79 -6.24 7.14
C SER A 103 3.97 -7.20 6.28
N LEU A 104 3.64 -8.39 6.81
CA LEU A 104 2.76 -9.35 6.13
C LEU A 104 1.35 -8.77 5.91
N GLU A 105 0.82 -8.05 6.90
CA GLU A 105 -0.49 -7.41 6.80
C GLU A 105 -0.55 -6.42 5.61
N ILE A 106 0.49 -5.59 5.44
CA ILE A 106 0.58 -4.65 4.30
C ILE A 106 0.61 -5.40 2.96
N VAL A 107 1.33 -6.53 2.88
CA VAL A 107 1.35 -7.38 1.68
C VAL A 107 -0.05 -7.92 1.38
N ILE A 108 -0.80 -8.29 2.41
CA ILE A 108 -2.16 -8.81 2.28
C ILE A 108 -3.13 -7.73 1.79
N TRP A 109 -2.99 -6.48 2.25
CA TRP A 109 -3.79 -5.36 1.72
C TRP A 109 -3.71 -5.28 0.19
N VAL A 110 -2.49 -5.42 -0.35
CA VAL A 110 -2.26 -5.40 -1.80
C VAL A 110 -2.74 -6.68 -2.47
N ALA A 111 -2.55 -7.85 -1.84
CA ALA A 111 -3.00 -9.13 -2.39
C ALA A 111 -4.54 -9.20 -2.51
N VAL A 112 -5.26 -8.82 -1.44
CA VAL A 112 -6.73 -8.72 -1.38
C VAL A 112 -7.24 -7.72 -2.41
N GLY A 113 -6.60 -6.55 -2.46
CA GLY A 113 -6.96 -5.49 -3.40
C GLY A 113 -6.74 -5.86 -4.87
N GLY A 114 -5.63 -6.54 -5.16
CA GLY A 114 -5.18 -6.91 -6.50
C GLY A 114 -3.93 -6.14 -6.93
N ARG A 115 -2.83 -6.86 -7.15
CA ARG A 115 -1.49 -6.34 -7.52
C ARG A 115 -1.41 -5.59 -8.87
N GLY A 116 -2.48 -5.59 -9.66
CA GLY A 116 -2.51 -5.00 -11.00
C GLY A 116 -3.14 -3.60 -11.08
N THR A 117 -3.71 -3.07 -10.00
CA THR A 117 -4.42 -1.78 -10.03
C THR A 117 -4.15 -0.95 -8.78
N LEU A 118 -4.07 0.38 -8.93
CA LEU A 118 -3.96 1.28 -7.78
C LEU A 118 -5.23 1.26 -6.91
N TYR A 119 -6.40 1.27 -7.55
CA TYR A 119 -7.69 1.27 -6.84
C TYR A 119 -7.91 -0.01 -6.02
N GLY A 120 -7.43 -1.15 -6.51
CA GLY A 120 -7.45 -2.40 -5.79
C GLY A 120 -6.75 -2.29 -4.44
N ALA A 121 -5.53 -1.76 -4.41
CA ALA A 121 -4.76 -1.60 -3.16
C ALA A 121 -5.49 -0.75 -2.11
N ILE A 122 -6.21 0.30 -2.53
CA ILE A 122 -7.02 1.13 -1.62
C ILE A 122 -8.17 0.32 -1.02
N ILE A 123 -8.92 -0.40 -1.86
CA ILE A 123 -10.04 -1.24 -1.42
C ILE A 123 -9.55 -2.33 -0.47
N GLY A 124 -8.44 -2.99 -0.81
CA GLY A 124 -7.84 -4.02 0.03
C GLY A 124 -7.38 -3.49 1.38
N ALA A 125 -6.72 -2.33 1.41
CA ALA A 125 -6.30 -1.70 2.67
C ALA A 125 -7.49 -1.35 3.57
N VAL A 126 -8.56 -0.78 3.02
CA VAL A 126 -9.79 -0.45 3.76
C VAL A 126 -10.49 -1.69 4.26
N LEU A 127 -10.68 -2.70 3.40
CA LEU A 127 -11.40 -3.93 3.75
C LEU A 127 -10.67 -4.73 4.82
N VAL A 128 -9.35 -4.88 4.70
CA VAL A 128 -8.55 -5.63 5.68
C VAL A 128 -8.46 -4.85 7.00
N ASN A 129 -8.28 -3.52 6.99
CA ASN A 129 -8.30 -2.73 8.24
C ASN A 129 -9.67 -2.75 8.92
N PHE A 130 -10.75 -2.69 8.15
CA PHE A 130 -12.10 -2.80 8.70
C PHE A 130 -12.31 -4.17 9.33
N SER A 131 -11.91 -5.23 8.63
CA SER A 131 -11.94 -6.60 9.15
C SER A 131 -11.11 -6.74 10.43
N LYS A 132 -9.90 -6.16 10.47
CA LYS A 132 -9.04 -6.12 11.65
C LYS A 132 -9.74 -5.50 12.84
N THR A 133 -10.33 -4.33 12.64
CA THR A 133 -11.06 -3.60 13.69
C THR A 133 -12.22 -4.42 14.24
N VAL A 134 -13.04 -5.04 13.36
CA VAL A 134 -14.20 -5.85 13.78
C VAL A 134 -13.77 -7.15 14.46
N LEU A 135 -12.82 -7.88 13.88
CA LEU A 135 -12.37 -9.19 14.40
C LEU A 135 -11.58 -9.04 15.70
N THR A 136 -10.74 -8.01 15.82
CA THR A 136 -10.00 -7.73 17.07
C THR A 136 -10.96 -7.28 18.18
N GLY A 137 -12.08 -6.65 17.83
CA GLY A 137 -13.12 -6.27 18.79
C GLY A 137 -13.92 -7.46 19.36
N LEU A 138 -14.02 -8.56 18.61
CA LEU A 138 -14.77 -9.75 19.02
C LEU A 138 -13.86 -10.84 19.62
N LEU A 139 -12.77 -11.19 18.92
CA LEU A 139 -11.88 -12.31 19.25
C LEU A 139 -10.42 -11.99 18.82
N PRO A 140 -9.62 -11.32 19.68
CA PRO A 140 -8.26 -10.88 19.35
C PRO A 140 -7.32 -12.00 18.92
N GLU A 141 -7.45 -13.19 19.52
CA GLU A 141 -6.55 -14.32 19.27
C GLU A 141 -6.75 -14.96 17.89
N ILE A 142 -7.93 -14.79 17.28
CA ILE A 142 -8.28 -15.43 16.00
C ILE A 142 -7.83 -14.58 14.81
N TRP A 143 -7.51 -13.29 15.00
CA TRP A 143 -7.14 -12.39 13.91
C TRP A 143 -5.98 -12.91 13.06
N LEU A 144 -4.93 -13.44 13.69
CA LEU A 144 -3.75 -13.98 12.98
C LEU A 144 -4.12 -15.18 12.08
N PHE A 145 -4.97 -16.08 12.58
CA PHE A 145 -5.47 -17.22 11.81
C PHE A 145 -6.38 -16.76 10.66
N SER A 146 -7.27 -15.80 10.92
CA SER A 146 -8.13 -15.18 9.91
C SER A 146 -7.33 -14.47 8.83
N LEU A 147 -6.30 -13.72 9.20
CA LEU A 147 -5.42 -13.00 8.28
C LEU A 147 -4.66 -13.98 7.36
N GLY A 148 -4.12 -15.06 7.92
CA GLY A 148 -3.52 -16.14 7.13
C GLY A 148 -4.51 -16.85 6.21
N ALA A 149 -5.73 -17.13 6.71
CA ALA A 149 -6.79 -17.72 5.91
C ALA A 149 -7.23 -16.82 4.76
N ILE A 150 -7.41 -15.51 5.00
CA ILE A 150 -7.74 -14.50 3.99
C ILE A 150 -6.65 -14.46 2.92
N PHE A 151 -5.38 -14.47 3.31
CA PHE A 151 -4.26 -14.48 2.36
C PHE A 151 -4.29 -15.71 1.44
N VAL A 152 -4.43 -16.91 2.01
CA VAL A 152 -4.51 -18.15 1.22
C VAL A 152 -5.74 -18.15 0.32
N LEU A 153 -6.90 -17.78 0.85
CA LEU A 153 -8.16 -17.79 0.11
C LEU A 153 -8.11 -16.81 -1.07
N VAL A 154 -7.62 -15.59 -0.85
CA VAL A 154 -7.48 -14.61 -1.93
C VAL A 154 -6.45 -15.08 -2.95
N THR A 155 -5.28 -15.57 -2.55
CA THR A 155 -4.25 -15.98 -3.51
C THR A 155 -4.65 -17.20 -4.35
N VAL A 156 -5.44 -18.12 -3.78
CA VAL A 156 -5.92 -19.34 -4.48
C VAL A 156 -7.14 -19.04 -5.36
N PHE A 157 -8.14 -18.32 -4.83
CA PHE A 157 -9.43 -18.15 -5.52
C PHE A 157 -9.53 -16.84 -6.32
N LEU A 158 -8.76 -15.81 -5.96
CA LEU A 158 -8.76 -14.48 -6.60
C LEU A 158 -7.31 -14.02 -6.90
N PRO A 159 -6.57 -14.66 -7.83
CA PRO A 159 -5.16 -14.34 -8.11
C PRO A 159 -4.93 -12.91 -8.65
N ASP A 160 -5.99 -12.28 -9.19
CA ASP A 160 -5.99 -10.88 -9.64
C ASP A 160 -6.59 -9.91 -8.60
N GLY A 161 -6.94 -10.42 -7.41
CA GLY A 161 -7.61 -9.70 -6.33
C GLY A 161 -9.03 -9.27 -6.66
N ILE A 162 -9.63 -8.47 -5.76
CA ILE A 162 -10.99 -7.94 -5.92
C ILE A 162 -11.09 -7.05 -7.17
N ALA A 163 -10.05 -6.25 -7.46
CA ALA A 163 -10.03 -5.40 -8.64
C ALA A 163 -9.99 -6.18 -9.97
N GLY A 164 -9.40 -7.39 -9.98
CA GLY A 164 -9.36 -8.25 -11.16
C GLY A 164 -10.74 -8.73 -11.63
N LEU A 165 -11.69 -8.89 -10.70
CA LEU A 165 -13.08 -9.25 -11.04
C LEU A 165 -13.78 -8.16 -11.85
N TRP A 166 -13.47 -6.90 -11.60
CA TRP A 166 -13.99 -5.76 -12.36
C TRP A 166 -13.36 -5.65 -13.76
N LEU A 167 -12.06 -5.91 -13.90
CA LEU A 167 -11.40 -5.91 -15.20
C LEU A 167 -11.93 -7.03 -16.12
N ARG A 168 -12.06 -8.25 -15.59
CA ARG A 168 -12.63 -9.40 -16.32
C ARG A 168 -14.08 -9.20 -16.74
N ARG A 169 -14.89 -8.48 -15.94
CA ARG A 169 -16.26 -8.11 -16.34
C ARG A 169 -16.27 -7.11 -17.49
N LYS A 170 -15.32 -6.16 -17.50
CA LYS A 170 -15.22 -5.14 -18.55
C LYS A 170 -14.75 -5.72 -19.88
N GLU A 171 -13.84 -6.70 -19.86
CA GLU A 171 -13.39 -7.43 -21.06
C GLU A 171 -14.45 -8.39 -21.63
N ARG A 172 -15.36 -8.92 -20.81
CA ARG A 172 -16.50 -9.73 -21.29
C ARG A 172 -17.69 -8.89 -21.77
N ALA A 173 -17.71 -7.59 -21.46
CA ALA A 173 -18.77 -6.66 -21.85
C ALA A 173 -18.38 -5.78 -23.06
N ALA A 174 -17.15 -5.94 -23.58
CA ALA A 174 -16.65 -5.33 -24.81
C ALA A 174 -16.56 -6.41 -25.90
#